data_AF-A0A1Q7JLR5-F1
#
_entry.id   AF-A0A1Q7JLR5-F1
#
_cell.length_a   1.000
_cell.length_b   1.000
_cell.length_c   1.000
_cell.angle_alpha   90.00
_cell.angle_beta   90.00
_cell.angle_gamma   90.00
#
_symmetry.space_group_name_H-M   'P 1'
#
loop_
_entity.id
_entity.type
_entity.pdbx_description
1 polymer ?
#
loop_
_entity_poly.entity_id
_entity_poly.type
_entity_poly.pdbx_seq_one_letter_code
_entity_poly.pdbx_strand_id
1 'polypeptide(L)'
;MLMWVRASASQTDDLDVLKVIPENYTLLIDNPFVRVLEARIPPGTEEKPHRHLKGVSVCLTEYTLESRTLPDGQWVRNERKVGTTYWSDASLHQVRNVGKTQSHTIRIELKH
;
A
#
# COMPACT_ATOMS: atom_id res chain seq x y z
N MET A 1 -33.97 -5.47 -6.74
CA MET A 1 -33.36 -6.03 -5.52
C MET A 1 -32.21 -5.12 -5.12
N LEU A 2 -32.45 -4.16 -4.23
CA LEU A 2 -31.43 -3.20 -3.80
C LEU A 2 -30.64 -3.86 -2.66
N MET A 3 -29.42 -4.34 -2.95
CA MET A 3 -28.51 -4.76 -1.89
C MET A 3 -28.00 -3.50 -1.19
N TRP A 4 -28.35 -3.37 0.09
CA TRP A 4 -27.70 -2.46 1.00
C TRP A 4 -26.25 -2.92 1.14
N VAL A 5 -25.33 -2.30 0.40
CA VAL A 5 -23.91 -2.39 0.71
C VAL A 5 -23.77 -1.67 2.05
N ARG A 6 -23.71 -2.45 3.14
CA ARG A 6 -23.21 -1.92 4.41
C ARG A 6 -21.88 -1.26 4.07
N ALA A 7 -21.78 0.05 4.30
CA ALA A 7 -20.51 0.75 4.21
C ALA A 7 -19.52 -0.08 5.03
N SER A 8 -18.63 -0.76 4.32
CA SER A 8 -17.60 -1.54 4.96
C SER A 8 -16.79 -0.55 5.80
N ALA A 9 -16.42 -0.92 7.03
CA ALA A 9 -15.66 -0.02 7.89
C ALA A 9 -14.37 0.37 7.14
N SER A 10 -14.37 1.57 6.56
CA SER A 10 -13.17 2.15 5.98
C SER A 10 -12.19 2.36 7.12
N GLN A 11 -10.89 2.14 6.90
CA GLN A 11 -9.89 2.36 7.93
C GLN A 11 -9.96 3.82 8.39
N THR A 12 -10.33 4.05 9.65
CA THR A 12 -10.53 5.41 10.20
C THR A 12 -9.24 6.06 10.71
N ASP A 13 -8.11 5.34 10.65
CA ASP A 13 -6.78 5.83 11.03
C ASP A 13 -6.44 7.12 10.28
N ASP A 14 -5.87 8.11 10.98
CA ASP A 14 -5.45 9.37 10.37
C ASP A 14 -4.17 9.23 9.54
N LEU A 15 -3.41 8.16 9.78
CA LEU A 15 -2.25 7.78 8.97
C LEU A 15 -2.61 6.78 7.87
N ASP A 16 -3.90 6.58 7.60
CA ASP A 16 -4.33 5.81 6.43
C ASP A 16 -3.72 6.38 5.16
N VAL A 17 -3.17 5.50 4.33
CA VAL A 17 -2.48 5.89 3.11
C VAL A 17 -3.34 6.75 2.17
N LEU A 18 -4.66 6.51 2.08
CA LEU A 18 -5.56 7.29 1.23
C LEU A 18 -5.82 8.70 1.77
N LYS A 19 -5.57 8.95 3.06
CA LYS A 19 -5.64 10.30 3.63
C LYS A 19 -4.32 11.05 3.49
N VAL A 20 -3.19 10.37 3.71
CA VAL A 20 -1.88 11.01 3.81
C VAL A 20 -1.21 11.21 2.45
N ILE A 21 -1.44 10.29 1.51
CA ILE A 21 -0.78 10.23 0.19
C ILE A 21 -1.79 9.87 -0.92
N PRO A 22 -2.92 10.57 -1.05
CA PRO A 22 -3.94 10.26 -2.07
C PRO A 22 -3.39 10.33 -3.51
N GLU A 23 -2.30 11.05 -3.74
CA GLU A 23 -1.69 11.21 -5.06
C GLU A 23 -1.08 9.91 -5.63
N ASN A 24 -0.65 8.98 -4.78
CA ASN A 24 0.00 7.72 -5.20
C ASN A 24 -0.92 6.50 -5.09
N TYR A 25 -2.10 6.64 -4.49
CA TYR A 25 -2.97 5.51 -4.17
C TYR A 25 -4.41 5.74 -4.61
N THR A 26 -4.99 4.75 -5.29
CA THR A 26 -6.40 4.74 -5.69
C THR A 26 -7.14 3.58 -5.03
N LEU A 27 -8.30 3.85 -4.43
CA LEU A 27 -9.21 2.82 -3.95
C LEU A 27 -9.95 2.18 -5.12
N LEU A 28 -9.74 0.88 -5.33
CA LEU A 28 -10.40 0.12 -6.41
C LEU A 28 -11.63 -0.64 -5.92
N ILE A 29 -11.53 -1.29 -4.76
CA ILE A 29 -12.60 -2.11 -4.18
C ILE A 29 -12.67 -1.84 -2.69
N ASP A 30 -13.88 -1.66 -2.16
CA ASP A 30 -14.13 -1.66 -0.72
C ASP A 30 -15.38 -2.50 -0.43
N ASN A 31 -15.20 -3.61 0.28
CA ASN A 31 -16.28 -4.50 0.68
C ASN A 31 -16.03 -5.00 2.12
N PRO A 32 -16.98 -5.73 2.74
CA PRO A 32 -16.85 -6.18 4.13
C PRO A 32 -15.59 -6.99 4.46
N PHE A 33 -14.95 -7.61 3.48
CA PHE A 33 -13.80 -8.49 3.70
C PHE A 33 -12.47 -7.81 3.40
N VAL A 34 -12.44 -7.02 2.31
CA VAL A 34 -11.20 -6.45 1.79
C VAL A 34 -11.35 -5.01 1.34
N ARG A 35 -10.24 -4.29 1.41
CA ARG A 35 -9.98 -3.07 0.66
C ARG A 35 -8.90 -3.35 -0.38
N VAL A 36 -9.08 -2.93 -1.63
CA VAL A 36 -8.08 -3.10 -2.69
C VAL A 36 -7.62 -1.74 -3.16
N LEU A 37 -6.31 -1.51 -3.09
CA LEU A 37 -5.65 -0.27 -3.48
C LEU A 37 -4.76 -0.52 -4.69
N GLU A 38 -4.79 0.37 -5.67
CA GLU A 38 -3.71 0.50 -6.65
C GLU A 38 -2.69 1.52 -6.11
N ALA A 39 -1.43 1.10 -6.02
CA ALA A 39 -0.31 1.95 -5.66
C ALA A 39 0.55 2.23 -6.90
N ARG A 40 0.84 3.51 -7.15
CA ARG A 40 1.73 3.98 -8.21
C ARG A 40 2.71 5.00 -7.61
N ILE A 41 3.96 4.59 -7.42
CA ILE A 41 4.98 5.43 -6.78
C ILE A 41 6.05 5.80 -7.82
N PRO A 42 6.11 7.05 -8.30
CA PRO A 42 7.10 7.48 -9.29
C PRO A 42 8.56 7.31 -8.82
N PRO A 43 9.53 7.20 -9.75
CA PRO A 43 10.95 7.23 -9.40
C PRO A 43 11.33 8.49 -8.62
N GLY A 44 12.15 8.35 -7.59
CA GLY A 44 12.62 9.47 -6.77
C GLY A 44 11.61 9.99 -5.73
N THR A 45 10.39 9.45 -5.70
CA THR A 45 9.39 9.81 -4.69
C THR A 45 9.75 9.22 -3.32
N GLU A 46 9.75 10.06 -2.29
CA GLU A 46 9.74 9.65 -0.89
C GLU A 46 8.35 9.93 -0.29
N GLU A 47 7.71 8.88 0.17
CA GLU A 47 6.38 8.94 0.77
C GLU A 47 6.46 9.39 2.23
N LYS A 48 5.42 10.10 2.69
CA LYS A 48 5.25 10.41 4.10
C LYS A 48 4.99 9.13 4.90
N PRO A 49 5.27 9.10 6.21
CA PRO A 49 4.85 7.99 7.07
C PRO A 49 3.35 7.70 6.95
N HIS A 50 3.01 6.44 6.71
CA HIS A 50 1.61 6.00 6.55
C HIS A 50 1.42 4.55 7.03
N ARG A 51 0.16 4.15 7.11
CA ARG A 51 -0.28 2.82 7.51
C ARG A 51 -1.14 2.18 6.44
N HIS A 52 -1.00 0.87 6.38
CA HIS A 52 -1.86 -0.04 5.66
C HIS A 52 -2.43 -1.06 6.64
N LEU A 53 -3.61 -1.61 6.35
CA LEU A 53 -4.04 -2.86 6.99
C LEU A 53 -3.14 -4.01 6.55
N LYS A 54 -3.15 -5.12 7.30
CA LYS A 54 -2.45 -6.36 6.93
C LYS A 54 -2.99 -6.91 5.61
N GLY A 55 -2.15 -7.53 4.80
CA GLY A 55 -2.61 -8.04 3.51
C GLY A 55 -1.52 -8.45 2.55
N VAL A 56 -1.94 -8.66 1.30
CA VAL A 56 -1.12 -9.14 0.19
C VAL A 56 -0.89 -8.04 -0.82
N SER A 57 0.33 -7.93 -1.33
CA SER A 57 0.67 -7.06 -2.47
C SER A 57 1.07 -7.89 -3.67
N VAL A 58 0.64 -7.49 -4.87
CA VAL A 58 1.01 -8.08 -6.18
C VAL A 58 1.69 -7.01 -7.03
N CYS A 59 2.96 -7.24 -7.36
CA CYS A 59 3.78 -6.31 -8.14
C CYS A 59 3.47 -6.44 -9.63
N LEU A 60 3.07 -5.36 -10.28
CA LEU A 60 2.76 -5.31 -11.71
C LEU A 60 3.92 -4.77 -12.56
N THR A 61 4.91 -4.14 -11.93
CA THR A 61 6.16 -3.71 -12.56
C THR A 61 7.39 -4.24 -11.80
N GLU A 62 8.54 -4.19 -12.46
CA GLU A 62 9.85 -4.30 -11.80
C GLU A 62 10.23 -2.95 -11.18
N TYR A 63 10.63 -2.96 -9.91
CA TYR A 63 10.99 -1.74 -9.19
C TYR A 63 11.93 -1.99 -8.01
N THR A 64 12.55 -0.91 -7.53
CA THR A 64 13.38 -0.91 -6.32
C THR A 64 12.87 0.14 -5.34
N LEU A 65 12.32 -0.31 -4.22
CA LEU A 65 11.93 0.57 -3.12
C LEU A 65 12.88 0.38 -1.94
N GLU A 66 13.07 1.42 -1.16
CA GLU A 66 13.50 1.27 0.23
C GLU A 66 12.30 1.49 1.14
N SER A 67 12.19 0.68 2.18
CA SER A 67 11.14 0.82 3.19
C SER A 67 11.73 0.67 4.59
N ARG A 68 11.12 1.35 5.57
CA ARG A 68 11.42 1.13 6.99
C ARG A 68 10.15 1.16 7.82
N THR A 69 10.11 0.32 8.84
CA THR A 69 9.10 0.42 9.91
C THR A 69 9.52 1.52 10.88
N LEU A 70 8.58 2.33 11.36
CA LEU A 70 8.86 3.43 12.29
C LEU A 70 8.53 3.05 13.74
N PRO A 71 9.19 3.69 14.72
CA PRO A 71 10.11 4.84 14.58
C PRO A 71 11.59 4.48 14.33
N ASP A 72 12.00 3.25 14.58
CA ASP A 72 13.39 2.84 14.77
C ASP A 72 13.92 1.86 13.72
N GLY A 73 13.08 1.42 12.79
CA GLY A 73 13.47 0.51 11.72
C GLY A 73 14.48 1.14 10.76
N GLN A 74 15.44 0.31 10.36
CA GLN A 74 16.41 0.67 9.34
C GLN A 74 15.78 0.61 7.95
N TRP A 75 16.33 1.38 7.02
CA TRP A 75 15.95 1.27 5.61
C TRP A 75 16.39 -0.08 5.06
N VAL A 76 15.43 -0.79 4.49
CA VAL A 76 15.65 -2.07 3.79
C VAL A 76 15.35 -1.86 2.33
N ARG A 77 16.30 -2.26 1.47
CA ARG A 77 16.12 -2.25 0.01
C ARG A 77 15.33 -3.48 -0.43
N ASN A 78 14.27 -3.24 -1.18
CA ASN A 78 13.36 -4.23 -1.71
C ASN A 78 13.39 -4.16 -3.24
N GLU A 79 13.96 -5.19 -3.86
CA GLU A 79 13.88 -5.38 -5.31
C GLU A 79 12.73 -6.33 -5.61
N ARG A 80 11.79 -5.88 -6.45
CA ARG A 80 10.59 -6.63 -6.80
C ARG A 80 10.59 -6.89 -8.30
N LYS A 81 10.26 -8.13 -8.68
CA LYS A 81 10.00 -8.53 -10.06
C LYS A 81 8.50 -8.47 -10.36
N VAL A 82 8.14 -8.32 -11.64
CA VAL A 82 6.75 -8.48 -12.08
C VAL A 82 6.19 -9.82 -11.60
N GLY A 83 4.96 -9.82 -11.09
CA GLY A 83 4.28 -11.00 -10.55
C GLY A 83 4.70 -11.38 -9.12
N THR A 84 5.68 -10.71 -8.52
CA THR A 84 6.04 -10.95 -7.12
C THR A 84 4.83 -10.67 -6.23
N THR A 85 4.47 -11.65 -5.41
CA THR A 85 3.39 -11.55 -4.44
C THR A 85 3.95 -11.71 -3.04
N TYR A 86 3.58 -10.83 -2.11
CA TYR A 86 4.10 -10.87 -0.75
C TYR A 86 3.07 -10.42 0.30
N TRP A 87 3.20 -10.97 1.50
CA TRP A 87 2.44 -10.56 2.68
C TRP A 87 3.12 -9.40 3.41
N SER A 88 2.32 -8.57 4.07
CA SER A 88 2.79 -7.57 5.03
C SER A 88 1.77 -7.40 6.15
N ASP A 89 2.25 -7.34 7.39
CA ASP A 89 1.42 -6.96 8.54
C ASP A 89 1.15 -5.45 8.56
N ALA A 90 0.17 -5.04 9.37
CA ALA A 90 -0.14 -3.63 9.57
C ALA A 90 0.96 -2.96 10.38
N SER A 91 1.64 -1.98 9.80
CA SER A 91 2.71 -1.22 10.46
C SER A 91 2.70 0.24 10.01
N LEU A 92 3.20 1.13 10.87
CA LEU A 92 3.59 2.46 10.45
C LEU A 92 4.93 2.34 9.74
N HIS A 93 4.98 2.76 8.48
CA HIS A 93 6.20 2.68 7.71
C HIS A 93 6.34 3.89 6.79
N GLN A 94 7.55 3.99 6.24
CA GLN A 94 7.90 4.97 5.23
C GLN A 94 8.53 4.24 4.04
N VAL A 95 8.27 4.73 2.84
CA VAL A 95 8.74 4.15 1.58
C VAL A 95 9.38 5.24 0.74
N ARG A 96 10.45 4.89 0.02
CA ARG A 96 10.97 5.73 -1.06
C ARG A 96 11.34 4.89 -2.28
N ASN A 97 11.03 5.39 -3.46
CA ASN A 97 11.42 4.77 -4.70
C ASN A 97 12.81 5.24 -5.11
N VAL A 98 13.81 4.40 -4.85
CA VAL A 98 15.22 4.64 -5.18
C VAL A 98 15.61 4.08 -6.55
N GLY A 99 14.68 3.42 -7.25
CA GLY A 99 14.85 2.90 -8.58
C GLY A 99 14.66 3.95 -9.68
N LYS A 100 14.72 3.49 -10.93
CA LYS A 100 14.45 4.30 -12.14
C LYS A 100 13.08 4.05 -12.75
N THR A 101 12.32 3.11 -12.20
CA THR A 101 11.01 2.68 -12.69
C THR A 101 9.92 3.00 -11.68
N GLN A 102 8.71 3.28 -12.15
CA GLN A 102 7.56 3.45 -11.28
C GLN A 102 7.21 2.12 -10.61
N SER A 103 7.06 2.12 -9.28
CA SER A 103 6.42 1.00 -8.58
C SER A 103 4.95 1.00 -8.93
N HIS A 104 4.43 -0.13 -9.41
CA HIS A 104 3.01 -0.34 -9.67
C HIS A 104 2.59 -1.64 -9.01
N THR A 105 1.70 -1.54 -8.02
CA THR A 105 1.33 -2.66 -7.16
C THR A 105 -0.14 -2.63 -6.84
N ILE A 106 -0.80 -3.79 -6.89
CA ILE A 106 -2.13 -3.98 -6.32
C ILE A 106 -1.97 -4.49 -4.90
N ARG A 107 -2.49 -3.74 -3.94
CA ARG A 107 -2.50 -4.12 -2.54
C ARG A 107 -3.91 -4.52 -2.11
N ILE A 108 -4.04 -5.73 -1.60
CA ILE A 108 -5.27 -6.32 -1.10
C ILE A 108 -5.15 -6.39 0.42
N GLU A 109 -5.91 -5.53 1.08
CA GLU A 109 -5.92 -5.35 2.52
C GLU A 109 -7.10 -6.08 3.16
N LEU A 110 -6.84 -6.87 4.20
CA LEU A 110 -7.85 -7.64 4.91
C LEU A 110 -8.40 -6.83 6.08
N LYS A 111 -9.72 -6.83 6.26
CA LYS A 111 -10.40 -6.14 7.38
C LYS A 111 -10.49 -7.00 8.65
N HIS A 112 -10.18 -8.29 8.56
CA HIS A 112 -10.29 -9.29 9.62
C HIS A 112 -9.04 -10.19 9.68
#